data_AF-A0A174WWP3-F1
#
_entry.id   AF-A0A174WWP3-F1
#
_cell.length_a   1.000
_cell.length_b   1.000
_cell.length_c   1.000
_cell.angle_alpha   90.00
_cell.angle_beta   90.00
_cell.angle_gamma   90.00
#
_symmetry.space_group_name_H-M   'P 1'
#
loop_
_entity.id
_entity.type
_entity.pdbx_description
1 polymer ?
#
loop_
_entity_poly.entity_id
_entity_poly.type
_entity_poly.pdbx_seq_one_letter_code
_entity_poly.pdbx_strand_id
1 'polypeptide(L)'
;MKRYSVNIKEIEIKIHQGNYRRRVKYDNKDFDLLVISIEDETEKRYFALSASILPDKDSIHINYDPISKNIQWSPLLNEIIEVTKFYK
;
A
#
# COMPACT_ATOMS: atom_id res chain seq x y z
N MET A 1 22.13 0.67 22.46
CA MET A 1 20.78 0.42 21.91
C MET A 1 20.93 -0.24 20.55
N LYS A 2 20.41 -1.45 20.36
CA LYS A 2 20.31 -2.04 19.01
C LYS A 2 19.28 -1.21 18.24
N ARG A 3 19.71 -0.47 17.21
CA ARG A 3 18.78 0.07 16.21
C ARG A 3 18.22 -1.12 15.47
N TYR A 4 16.97 -1.46 15.72
CA TYR A 4 16.22 -2.31 14.80
C TYR A 4 16.02 -1.46 13.54
N SER A 5 16.79 -1.74 12.49
CA SER A 5 16.54 -1.15 11.18
C SER A 5 15.30 -1.86 10.63
N VAL A 6 14.17 -1.17 10.60
CA VAL A 6 12.96 -1.67 9.95
C VAL A 6 13.22 -1.65 8.44
N ASN A 7 13.10 -2.80 7.78
CA ASN A 7 13.22 -2.89 6.33
C ASN A 7 11.88 -2.46 5.69
N ILE A 8 11.91 -1.40 4.89
CA ILE A 8 10.71 -0.81 4.28
C ILE A 8 10.78 -0.99 2.77
N LYS A 9 9.74 -1.60 2.20
CA LYS A 9 9.50 -1.64 0.76
C LYS A 9 8.48 -0.57 0.40
N GLU A 10 8.77 0.26 -0.60
CA GLU A 10 7.86 1.30 -1.07
C GLU A 10 7.36 0.98 -2.47
N ILE A 11 6.05 1.17 -2.70
CA ILE A 11 5.41 1.01 -4.00
C ILE A 11 4.56 2.23 -4.29
N GLU A 12 4.65 2.75 -5.51
CA GLU A 12 3.80 3.83 -5.99
C GLU A 12 2.79 3.33 -7.02
N ILE A 13 1.54 3.71 -6.83
CA ILE A 13 0.43 3.41 -7.73
C ILE A 13 -0.21 4.73 -8.16
N LYS A 14 -0.22 4.97 -9.47
CA LYS A 14 -1.00 6.06 -10.08
C LYS A 14 -2.35 5.56 -10.55
N ILE A 15 -3.40 6.27 -10.19
CA ILE A 15 -4.78 6.02 -10.64
C ILE A 15 -5.13 7.06 -11.70
N HIS A 16 -5.66 6.58 -12.82
CA HIS A 16 -6.18 7.42 -13.90
C HIS A 16 -7.63 7.06 -14.15
N GLN A 17 -8.39 7.96 -14.77
CA GLN A 17 -9.78 7.68 -15.16
C GLN A 17 -9.87 6.39 -15.97
N GLY A 18 -10.80 5.52 -15.59
CA GLY A 18 -10.99 4.20 -16.20
C GLY A 18 -10.04 3.10 -15.73
N ASN A 19 -9.05 3.39 -14.87
CA ASN A 19 -8.09 2.41 -14.35
C ASN A 19 -8.07 2.38 -12.81
N TYR A 20 -9.21 1.97 -12.27
CA TYR A 20 -9.46 1.98 -10.83
C TYR A 20 -9.05 0.70 -10.10
N ARG A 21 -8.81 -0.38 -10.85
CA ARG A 21 -8.31 -1.65 -10.32
C ARG A 21 -6.82 -1.77 -10.57
N ARG A 22 -6.02 -1.89 -9.52
CA ARG A 22 -4.55 -2.04 -9.64
C ARG A 22 -4.07 -3.24 -8.86
N ARG A 23 -3.00 -3.86 -9.37
CA ARG A 23 -2.26 -4.91 -8.67
C ARG A 23 -1.00 -4.29 -8.08
N VAL A 24 -0.83 -4.44 -6.77
CA VAL A 24 0.37 -4.05 -6.03
C VAL A 24 1.23 -5.30 -5.91
N LYS A 25 2.31 -5.38 -6.69
CA LYS A 25 3.24 -6.51 -6.67
C LYS A 25 4.38 -6.20 -5.70
N TYR A 26 4.52 -7.04 -4.68
CA TYR A 26 5.65 -6.97 -3.73
C TYR A 26 6.52 -8.22 -3.80
N ASP A 27 6.24 -9.17 -4.68
CA ASP A 27 7.04 -10.36 -4.94
C ASP A 27 7.26 -11.18 -3.66
N ASN A 28 8.47 -11.15 -3.09
CA ASN A 28 8.79 -11.81 -1.83
C ASN A 28 8.61 -10.86 -0.64
N LYS A 29 8.24 -11.41 0.52
CA LYS A 29 8.13 -10.69 1.80
C LYS A 29 9.49 -10.60 2.51
N ASP A 30 10.48 -10.01 1.86
CA ASP A 30 11.83 -9.79 2.41
C ASP A 30 11.96 -8.45 3.18
N PHE A 31 10.84 -7.85 3.53
CA PHE A 31 10.70 -6.56 4.22
C PHE A 31 9.81 -6.70 5.47
N ASP A 32 9.91 -5.73 6.38
CA ASP A 32 9.07 -5.66 7.57
C ASP A 32 7.77 -4.88 7.30
N LEU A 33 7.88 -3.79 6.53
CA LEU A 33 6.77 -2.92 6.17
C LEU A 33 6.69 -2.70 4.66
N LEU A 34 5.48 -2.77 4.12
CA LEU A 34 5.15 -2.29 2.79
C LEU A 34 4.45 -0.95 2.91
N VAL A 35 5.01 0.09 2.29
CA VAL A 35 4.33 1.38 2.15
C VAL A 35 3.88 1.58 0.72
N ILE A 36 2.57 1.76 0.55
CA ILE A 36 1.94 1.95 -0.75
C ILE A 36 1.50 3.40 -0.82
N SER A 37 2.04 4.13 -1.79
CA SER A 37 1.53 5.45 -2.15
C SER A 37 0.55 5.33 -3.30
N ILE A 38 -0.65 5.89 -3.12
CA ILE A 38 -1.71 5.90 -4.13
C ILE A 38 -1.95 7.36 -4.51
N GLU A 39 -1.64 7.69 -5.75
CA GLU A 39 -1.74 9.04 -6.32
C GLU A 39 -2.89 9.05 -7.34
N ASP A 40 -3.85 9.94 -7.13
CA ASP A 40 -4.87 10.31 -8.11
C ASP A 40 -4.61 11.73 -8.65
N GLU A 41 -5.54 12.27 -9.45
CA GLU A 41 -5.41 13.60 -10.05
C GLU A 41 -5.42 14.75 -9.01
N THR A 42 -5.84 14.47 -7.78
CA THR A 42 -6.07 15.48 -6.73
C THR A 42 -5.10 15.36 -5.56
N GLU A 43 -4.71 14.14 -5.19
CA GLU A 43 -3.92 13.89 -3.99
C GLU A 43 -3.09 12.60 -4.04
N LYS A 44 -2.16 12.50 -3.10
CA LYS A 44 -1.34 11.32 -2.87
C LYS A 44 -1.46 10.87 -1.42
N ARG A 45 -1.95 9.65 -1.22
CA ARG A 45 -2.13 9.03 0.10
C ARG A 45 -1.13 7.91 0.31
N TYR A 46 -0.77 7.63 1.55
CA TYR A 46 0.22 6.62 1.90
C TYR A 46 -0.38 5.63 2.89
N PHE A 47 -0.17 4.34 2.64
CA PHE A 47 -0.70 3.26 3.44
C PHE A 47 0.46 2.37 3.88
N ALA A 48 0.65 2.19 5.17
CA ALA A 48 1.62 1.26 5.74
C ALA A 48 0.93 -0.05 6.09
N LEU A 49 1.55 -1.16 5.66
CA LEU A 49 1.10 -2.52 5.88
C LEU A 49 2.25 -3.36 6.44
N SER A 50 2.01 -4.11 7.50
CA SER A 50 2.97 -5.10 7.98
C SER A 50 3.13 -6.24 6.98
N ALA A 51 4.35 -6.72 6.77
CA ALA A 51 4.56 -7.93 5.96
C ALA A 51 3.81 -9.16 6.51
N SER A 52 3.54 -9.19 7.83
CA SER A 52 2.81 -10.26 8.50
C SER A 52 1.34 -10.36 8.09
N ILE A 53 0.71 -9.26 7.68
CA ILE A 53 -0.71 -9.24 7.28
C ILE A 53 -0.89 -9.49 5.78
N LEU A 54 0.17 -9.33 4.98
CA LEU A 54 0.12 -9.58 3.55
C LEU A 54 -0.13 -11.07 3.31
N PRO A 55 -0.95 -11.46 2.31
CA PRO A 55 -1.14 -12.86 1.95
C PRO A 55 0.17 -13.47 1.43
N ASP A 56 0.29 -14.81 1.43
CA ASP A 56 1.45 -15.52 0.87
C ASP A 56 1.56 -15.45 -0.67
N LYS A 57 0.68 -14.64 -1.28
CA LYS A 57 0.71 -14.35 -2.71
C LYS A 57 1.59 -13.12 -2.93
N ASP A 58 2.36 -13.13 -4.01
CA ASP A 58 3.26 -12.07 -4.49
C ASP A 58 2.69 -10.64 -4.60
N SER A 59 1.40 -10.46 -4.35
CA SER A 59 0.67 -9.25 -4.65
C SER A 59 -0.67 -9.16 -3.92
N ILE A 60 -1.16 -7.94 -3.80
CA ILE A 60 -2.54 -7.63 -3.45
C ILE A 60 -3.18 -6.80 -4.56
N HIS A 61 -4.51 -6.76 -4.58
CA HIS A 61 -5.25 -5.91 -5.49
C HIS A 61 -5.92 -4.79 -4.71
N ILE A 62 -6.00 -3.63 -5.35
CA ILE A 62 -6.79 -2.51 -4.89
C ILE A 62 -7.87 -2.19 -5.92
N ASN A 63 -9.03 -1.80 -5.42
CA ASN A 63 -10.11 -1.22 -6.20
C ASN A 63 -10.42 0.16 -5.61
N TYR A 64 -10.15 1.21 -6.38
CA TYR A 64 -10.34 2.60 -5.97
C TYR A 64 -11.69 3.11 -6.47
N ASP A 65 -12.49 3.67 -5.59
CA ASP A 65 -13.71 4.38 -5.99
C ASP A 65 -13.38 5.88 -6.17
N PRO A 66 -13.42 6.42 -7.39
CA PRO A 66 -13.11 7.83 -7.64
C PRO A 66 -14.14 8.81 -7.05
N ILE A 67 -15.36 8.36 -6.74
CA ILE A 67 -16.41 9.22 -6.20
C ILE A 67 -16.22 9.40 -4.69
N SER A 68 -16.11 8.29 -3.96
CA SER A 68 -15.92 8.32 -2.50
C SER A 68 -14.47 8.43 -2.06
N LYS A 69 -13.52 8.30 -3.02
CA LYS A 69 -12.07 8.15 -2.80
C LYS A 69 -11.71 6.94 -1.94
N ASN A 70 -12.63 5.99 -1.74
CA ASN A 70 -12.40 4.80 -0.94
C ASN A 70 -11.46 3.83 -1.68
N ILE A 71 -10.64 3.11 -0.92
CA ILE A 71 -9.78 2.05 -1.43
C ILE A 71 -10.18 0.72 -0.79
N GLN A 72 -10.64 -0.21 -1.62
CA GLN A 72 -10.91 -1.57 -1.20
C GLN A 72 -9.70 -2.46 -1.49
N TRP A 73 -9.29 -3.23 -0.50
CA TRP A 73 -8.14 -4.13 -0.57
C TRP A 73 -8.61 -5.57 -0.76
N SER A 74 -7.93 -6.32 -1.64
CA SER A 74 -8.21 -7.73 -1.89
C SER A 74 -6.91 -8.56 -1.85
N PRO A 75 -6.81 -9.55 -0.93
CA PRO A 75 -7.81 -9.93 0.08
C PRO A 75 -8.07 -8.81 1.09
N LEU A 76 -9.16 -8.94 1.86
CA LEU A 76 -9.43 -8.01 2.95
C LEU A 76 -8.29 -8.11 3.97
N LEU A 77 -7.62 -6.99 4.23
CA LEU A 77 -6.53 -6.91 5.19
C LEU A 77 -7.01 -6.13 6.40
N ASN A 78 -6.72 -6.65 7.58
CA ASN A 78 -6.89 -5.92 8.83
C ASN A 78 -5.62 -5.11 9.09
N GLU A 79 -5.71 -4.01 9.84
CA GLU A 79 -4.55 -3.22 10.31
C GLU A 79 -3.79 -2.40 9.25
N ILE A 80 -4.46 -1.97 8.17
CA ILE A 80 -3.90 -0.97 7.27
C ILE A 80 -3.93 0.40 7.97
N ILE A 81 -2.77 1.06 8.03
CA ILE A 81 -2.65 2.39 8.62
C ILE A 81 -2.41 3.41 7.50
N GLU A 82 -3.31 4.37 7.37
CA GLU A 82 -3.04 5.56 6.55
C GLU A 82 -2.05 6.44 7.29
N VAL A 83 -0.93 6.75 6.64
CA VAL A 83 0.16 7.53 7.22
C VAL A 83 0.32 8.84 6.46
N THR A 84 0.61 9.91 7.18
CA THR A 84 1.14 11.13 6.57
C THR A 84 2.62 10.87 6.27
N LYS A 85 3.10 11.26 5.08
CA LYS A 85 4.50 11.07 4.69
C LYS A 85 5.44 11.91 5.58
N PHE A 86 5.76 11.40 6.76
CA PHE A 86 6.79 11.91 7.65
C PHE A 86 7.91 10.89 7.73
N TYR A 87 8.57 10.63 6.58
CA TYR A 87 9.88 10.01 6.62
C TYR A 87 10.89 11.10 6.96
N LYS A 88 11.36 11.09 8.21
CA LYS A 88 12.58 11.78 8.63
C LYS A 88 13.53 10.76 9.21
#